data_AF-K9R671-F1
#
_entry.id   AF-K9R671-F1
#
_cell.length_a   1.000
_cell.length_b   1.000
_cell.length_c   1.000
_cell.angle_alpha   90.00
_cell.angle_beta   90.00
_cell.angle_gamma   90.00
#
_symmetry.space_group_name_H-M   'P 1'
#
loop_
_entity.id
_entity.type
_entity.pdbx_description
1 polymer ?
#
loop_
_entity_poly.entity_id
_entity_poly.type
_entity_poly.pdbx_seq_one_letter_code
_entity_poly.pdbx_strand_id
1 'polypeptide(L)'
;MIEINKCQNCAANLEHRIKGSTQGLFCERCDKWVIVTTYIPAIRQDETKYKIYLLLADSQNKQHIKALAKAANINFLEARKMIEEDKSLILEDKAVEIDRVREILHDLSIKYDIEPLFPY
;
A
#
# COMPACT_ATOMS: atom_id res chain seq x y z
N MET A 1 -39.56 -11.29 -8.57
CA MET A 1 -38.17 -10.80 -8.60
C MET A 1 -37.94 -9.99 -7.34
N ILE A 2 -36.97 -10.36 -6.51
CA ILE A 2 -36.61 -9.56 -5.32
C ILE A 2 -35.77 -8.38 -5.83
N GLU A 3 -36.25 -7.15 -5.65
CA GLU A 3 -35.45 -5.96 -5.91
C GLU A 3 -34.34 -5.89 -4.86
N ILE A 4 -33.15 -6.37 -5.21
CA ILE A 4 -31.96 -6.39 -4.34
C ILE A 4 -31.51 -4.97 -3.95
N ASN A 5 -32.07 -3.94 -4.60
CA ASN A 5 -31.75 -2.53 -4.37
C ASN A 5 -32.56 -1.88 -3.23
N LYS A 6 -33.47 -2.60 -2.57
CA LYS A 6 -34.27 -2.06 -1.45
C LYS A 6 -34.05 -2.82 -0.15
N CYS A 7 -34.00 -2.05 0.94
CA CYS A 7 -33.96 -2.59 2.30
C CYS A 7 -35.27 -3.31 2.63
N GLN A 8 -35.19 -4.55 3.10
CA GLN A 8 -36.37 -5.34 3.48
C GLN A 8 -37.10 -4.77 4.71
N ASN A 9 -36.43 -3.97 5.54
CA ASN A 9 -37.02 -3.41 6.76
C ASN A 9 -37.68 -2.04 6.57
N CYS A 10 -37.08 -1.16 5.75
CA CYS A 10 -37.57 0.22 5.59
C CYS A 10 -37.90 0.62 4.15
N ALA A 11 -37.78 -0.33 3.19
CA ALA A 11 -37.97 -0.14 1.76
C ALA A 11 -37.10 0.97 1.10
N ALA A 12 -36.17 1.57 1.85
CA ALA A 12 -35.24 2.56 1.32
C ALA A 12 -34.23 1.91 0.37
N ASN A 13 -33.70 2.72 -0.55
CA ASN A 13 -32.64 2.27 -1.45
C ASN A 13 -31.38 1.89 -0.67
N LEU A 14 -30.68 0.88 -1.16
CA LEU A 14 -29.41 0.43 -0.63
C LEU A 14 -28.26 1.06 -1.41
N GLU A 15 -27.20 1.40 -0.70
CA GLU A 15 -26.00 1.98 -1.29
C GLU A 15 -24.85 0.99 -1.22
N HIS A 16 -24.07 0.91 -2.29
CA HIS A 16 -22.81 0.19 -2.24
C HIS A 16 -21.81 0.96 -1.38
N ARG A 17 -21.33 0.33 -0.30
CA ARG A 17 -20.36 0.93 0.61
C ARG A 17 -19.16 0.00 0.76
N ILE A 18 -17.98 0.61 0.87
CA ILE A 18 -16.73 -0.06 1.26
C ILE A 18 -16.28 0.57 2.58
N LYS A 19 -15.94 -0.26 3.57
CA LYS A 19 -15.37 0.16 4.85
C LYS A 19 -14.30 -0.85 5.27
N GLY A 20 -13.03 -0.46 5.19
CA GLY A 20 -11.90 -1.36 5.45
C GLY A 20 -11.92 -2.57 4.50
N SER A 21 -11.94 -3.78 5.04
CA SER A 21 -12.04 -5.03 4.26
C SER A 21 -13.49 -5.51 4.03
N THR A 22 -14.47 -4.64 4.25
CA THR A 22 -15.90 -4.95 4.10
C THR A 22 -16.48 -4.17 2.92
N GLN A 23 -17.22 -4.84 2.04
CA GLN A 23 -18.07 -4.19 1.04
C GLN A 23 -19.45 -4.80 0.98
N GLY A 24 -20.38 -4.10 0.37
CA GLY A 24 -21.71 -4.62 0.07
C GLY A 24 -22.76 -3.53 0.13
N LEU A 25 -24.00 -3.93 0.40
CA LEU A 25 -25.15 -3.05 0.41
C LEU A 25 -25.47 -2.59 1.82
N PHE A 26 -25.45 -1.27 2.03
CA PHE A 26 -25.75 -0.61 3.28
C PHE A 26 -27.07 0.16 3.20
N CYS A 27 -27.85 0.13 4.28
CA CYS A 27 -29.06 0.92 4.42
C CYS A 27 -28.81 2.08 5.38
N GLU A 28 -28.73 3.30 4.86
CA GLU A 28 -28.51 4.52 5.66
C GLU A 28 -29.64 4.77 6.68
N ARG A 29 -30.90 4.47 6.33
CA ARG A 29 -32.03 4.69 7.27
C ARG A 29 -32.04 3.73 8.45
N CYS A 30 -31.57 2.50 8.25
CA CYS A 30 -31.53 1.47 9.29
C CYS A 30 -30.17 1.39 9.98
N ASP A 31 -29.16 2.11 9.47
CA ASP A 31 -27.76 2.05 9.89
C ASP A 31 -27.21 0.61 9.93
N LYS A 32 -27.53 -0.19 8.89
CA LYS A 32 -27.21 -1.62 8.85
C LYS A 32 -26.78 -2.08 7.47
N TRP A 33 -25.86 -3.05 7.47
CA TRP A 33 -25.55 -3.83 6.28
C TRP A 33 -26.66 -4.84 5.97
N VAL A 34 -27.02 -4.95 4.70
CA VAL A 34 -28.02 -5.90 4.19
C VAL A 34 -27.35 -7.07 3.47
N ILE A 35 -26.33 -6.78 2.67
CA ILE A 35 -25.46 -7.78 2.04
C ILE A 35 -24.02 -7.39 2.34
N VAL A 36 -23.22 -8.35 2.76
CA VAL A 36 -21.82 -8.13 3.12
C VAL A 36 -20.94 -9.17 2.45
N THR A 37 -19.86 -8.71 1.84
CA THR A 37 -18.76 -9.55 1.37
C THR A 37 -17.43 -8.87 1.67
N THR A 38 -16.35 -9.61 1.49
CA THR A 38 -15.00 -9.10 1.70
C THR A 38 -14.60 -8.20 0.54
N TYR A 39 -14.06 -7.02 0.86
CA TYR A 39 -13.35 -6.17 -0.09
C TYR A 39 -11.85 -6.46 0.00
N ILE A 40 -11.25 -6.75 -1.15
CA ILE A 40 -9.80 -6.89 -1.29
C ILE A 40 -9.34 -5.73 -2.17
N PRO A 41 -8.57 -4.76 -1.65
CA PRO A 41 -8.02 -3.66 -2.45
C PRO A 41 -7.22 -4.15 -3.65
N ALA A 42 -7.24 -3.40 -4.76
CA ALA A 42 -6.55 -3.77 -6.00
C ALA A 42 -5.06 -4.06 -5.76
N ILE A 43 -4.38 -3.25 -4.94
CA ILE A 43 -2.97 -3.43 -4.58
C ILE A 43 -2.65 -4.79 -3.93
N ARG A 44 -3.62 -5.41 -3.23
CA ARG A 44 -3.45 -6.74 -2.62
C ARG A 44 -3.71 -7.89 -3.59
N GLN A 45 -4.38 -7.60 -4.70
CA GLN A 45 -4.62 -8.54 -5.80
C GLN A 45 -3.52 -8.47 -6.86
N ASP A 46 -2.66 -7.45 -6.78
CA ASP A 46 -1.56 -7.26 -7.71
C ASP A 46 -0.42 -8.24 -7.44
N GLU A 47 -0.20 -9.11 -8.42
CA GLU A 47 0.87 -10.12 -8.39
C GLU A 47 2.16 -9.61 -9.06
N THR A 48 2.16 -8.39 -9.61
CA THR A 48 3.34 -7.77 -10.23
C THR A 48 4.42 -7.55 -9.17
N LYS A 49 5.64 -7.98 -9.50
CA LYS A 49 6.83 -7.64 -8.72
C LYS A 49 7.38 -6.30 -9.19
N TYR A 50 7.58 -5.41 -8.23
CA TYR A 50 8.22 -4.12 -8.45
C TYR A 50 9.58 -4.09 -7.77
N LYS A 51 10.44 -3.21 -8.26
CA LYS A 51 11.80 -2.97 -7.77
C LYS A 51 11.90 -1.52 -7.35
N ILE A 52 12.34 -1.26 -6.12
CA ILE A 52 12.66 0.10 -5.66
C ILE A 52 14.17 0.29 -5.74
N TYR A 53 14.61 1.30 -6.47
CA TYR A 53 16.01 1.71 -6.54
C TYR A 53 16.25 2.99 -5.74
N LEU A 54 17.36 3.02 -5.01
CA LEU A 54 17.83 4.22 -4.34
C LEU A 54 18.38 5.21 -5.36
N LEU A 55 17.92 6.47 -5.32
CA LEU A 55 18.50 7.56 -6.12
C LEU A 55 19.34 8.50 -5.26
N LEU A 56 18.86 8.86 -4.08
CA LEU A 56 19.58 9.78 -3.19
C LEU A 56 19.14 9.63 -1.73
N ALA A 57 20.11 9.49 -0.83
CA ALA A 57 19.96 9.58 0.61
C ALA A 57 21.21 10.21 1.25
N ASP A 58 21.09 10.64 2.51
CA ASP A 58 22.21 11.18 3.28
C ASP A 58 22.87 10.09 4.14
N SER A 59 24.14 9.76 3.85
CA SER A 59 24.93 8.75 4.55
C SER A 59 25.42 9.16 5.94
N GLN A 60 25.18 10.41 6.34
CA GLN A 60 25.39 10.92 7.71
C GLN A 60 24.07 10.95 8.51
N ASN A 61 22.92 10.90 7.83
CA ASN A 61 21.63 10.86 8.50
C ASN A 61 21.30 9.46 9.01
N LYS A 62 21.32 9.30 10.33
CA LYS A 62 21.00 8.02 11.00
C LYS A 62 19.61 7.49 10.68
N GLN A 63 18.63 8.36 10.43
CA GLN A 63 17.27 7.95 10.06
C GLN A 63 17.24 7.32 8.66
N HIS A 64 17.99 7.88 7.71
CA HIS A 64 18.08 7.34 6.35
C HIS A 64 18.74 5.96 6.37
N ILE A 65 19.86 5.82 7.07
CA ILE A 65 20.57 4.54 7.21
C ILE A 65 19.64 3.50 7.85
N LYS A 66 18.90 3.86 8.90
CA LYS A 66 17.98 2.94 9.58
C LYS A 66 16.82 2.51 8.69
N ALA A 67 16.26 3.44 7.91
CA ALA A 67 15.16 3.15 6.99
C ALA A 67 15.61 2.20 5.88
N LEU A 68 16.77 2.47 5.26
CA LEU A 68 17.33 1.62 4.20
C LEU A 68 17.71 0.24 4.72
N ALA A 69 18.35 0.16 5.90
CA ALA A 69 18.66 -1.12 6.54
C ALA A 69 17.40 -1.97 6.76
N LYS A 70 16.31 -1.35 7.21
CA LYS A 70 15.03 -2.04 7.42
C LYS A 70 14.36 -2.42 6.09
N ALA A 71 14.39 -1.55 5.09
CA ALA A 71 13.74 -1.75 3.80
C ALA A 71 14.41 -2.86 2.98
N ALA A 72 15.75 -2.86 2.94
CA ALA A 72 16.53 -3.86 2.22
C ALA A 72 16.86 -5.11 3.08
N ASN A 73 16.46 -5.11 4.36
CA ASN A 73 16.80 -6.16 5.33
C ASN A 73 18.31 -6.44 5.43
N ILE A 74 19.10 -5.38 5.51
CA ILE A 74 20.57 -5.39 5.60
C ILE A 74 21.04 -4.70 6.88
N ASN A 75 22.32 -4.85 7.21
CA ASN A 75 22.88 -4.15 8.37
C ASN A 75 23.19 -2.66 8.07
N PHE A 76 23.47 -1.87 9.11
CA PHE A 76 23.74 -0.43 8.94
C PHE A 76 25.01 -0.11 8.14
N LEU A 77 26.02 -0.98 8.16
CA LEU A 77 27.25 -0.77 7.38
C LEU A 77 26.97 -0.96 5.88
N GLU A 78 26.21 -2.00 5.53
CA GLU A 78 25.75 -2.27 4.17
C GLU A 78 24.81 -1.17 3.67
N ALA A 79 23.89 -0.69 4.53
CA ALA A 79 23.02 0.43 4.18
C ALA A 79 23.81 1.72 3.88
N ARG A 80 24.92 1.98 4.59
CA ARG A 80 25.78 3.13 4.25
C ARG A 80 26.48 2.95 2.90
N LYS A 81 27.01 1.76 2.63
CA LYS A 81 27.62 1.44 1.33
C LYS A 81 26.60 1.60 0.19
N MET A 82 25.38 1.13 0.40
CA MET A 82 24.27 1.28 -0.55
C MET A 82 23.98 2.75 -0.90
N ILE A 83 24.13 3.69 0.04
CA ILE A 83 23.95 5.14 -0.21
C ILE A 83 25.09 5.71 -1.07
N GLU A 84 26.29 5.14 -0.94
CA GLU A 84 27.48 5.58 -1.68
C GLU A 84 27.53 4.99 -3.10
N GLU A 85 26.84 3.87 -3.32
CA GLU A 85 26.65 3.23 -4.62
C GLU A 85 25.57 3.95 -5.46
N ASP A 86 25.78 4.00 -6.77
CA ASP A 86 24.80 4.59 -7.68
C ASP A 86 23.71 3.57 -8.06
N LYS A 87 22.44 4.00 -7.97
CA LYS A 87 21.24 3.23 -8.33
C LYS A 87 21.14 1.83 -7.67
N SER A 88 21.46 1.71 -6.39
CA SER A 88 21.35 0.42 -5.69
C SER A 88 19.90 -0.05 -5.54
N LEU A 89 19.66 -1.35 -5.76
CA LEU A 89 18.36 -1.98 -5.52
C LEU A 89 18.12 -2.07 -4.01
N ILE A 90 17.03 -1.46 -3.54
CA ILE A 90 16.60 -1.54 -2.13
C ILE A 90 15.81 -2.82 -1.89
N LEU A 91 14.79 -3.07 -2.72
CA LEU A 91 13.86 -4.19 -2.54
C LEU A 91 13.23 -4.58 -3.88
N GLU A 92 12.97 -5.87 -4.04
CA GLU A 92 12.08 -6.41 -5.08
C GLU A 92 10.96 -7.23 -4.43
N ASP A 93 9.71 -6.78 -4.52
CA ASP A 93 8.56 -7.45 -3.90
C ASP A 93 7.22 -7.07 -4.59
N LYS A 94 6.10 -7.59 -4.08
CA LYS A 94 4.74 -7.25 -4.50
C LYS A 94 4.34 -5.84 -4.09
N ALA A 95 3.30 -5.33 -4.74
CA ALA A 95 2.84 -3.95 -4.58
C ALA A 95 2.60 -3.51 -3.13
N VAL A 96 2.11 -4.41 -2.26
CA VAL A 96 1.84 -4.10 -0.85
C VAL A 96 3.11 -3.77 -0.05
N GLU A 97 4.17 -4.58 -0.19
CA GLU A 97 5.42 -4.29 0.52
C GLU A 97 6.17 -3.12 -0.10
N ILE A 98 6.04 -2.96 -1.43
CA ILE A 98 6.61 -1.82 -2.17
C ILE A 98 5.99 -0.51 -1.70
N ASP A 99 4.66 -0.46 -1.54
CA ASP A 99 3.95 0.71 -1.02
C ASP A 99 4.37 1.05 0.42
N ARG A 100 4.50 0.02 1.26
CA ARG A 100 4.94 0.18 2.64
C ARG A 100 6.36 0.77 2.72
N VAL A 101 7.29 0.28 1.90
CA VAL A 101 8.66 0.82 1.86
C VAL A 101 8.67 2.22 1.26
N ARG A 102 7.90 2.45 0.19
CA ARG A 102 7.72 3.74 -0.48
C ARG A 102 7.30 4.83 0.50
N GLU A 103 6.30 4.58 1.35
CA GLU A 103 5.83 5.52 2.38
C GLU A 103 6.98 5.90 3.34
N ILE A 104 7.73 4.90 3.84
CA ILE A 104 8.86 5.14 4.76
C ILE A 104 9.94 6.02 4.11
N LEU A 105 10.26 5.76 2.84
CA LEU A 105 11.26 6.53 2.10
C LEU A 105 10.77 7.96 1.83
N HIS A 106 9.49 8.11 1.47
CA HIS A 106 8.85 9.40 1.22
C HIS A 106 8.82 10.29 2.46
N ASP A 107 8.41 9.74 3.62
CA ASP A 107 8.37 10.44 4.90
C ASP A 107 9.73 10.98 5.34
N LEU A 108 10.81 10.31 4.93
CA LEU A 108 12.20 10.70 5.21
C LEU A 108 12.85 11.50 4.08
N SER A 109 12.10 11.91 3.05
CA SER A 109 12.63 12.65 1.90
C SER A 109 13.79 11.94 1.18
N ILE A 110 13.82 10.61 1.20
CA ILE A 110 14.76 9.79 0.43
C ILE A 110 14.25 9.72 -1.01
N LYS A 111 15.12 9.96 -2.01
CA LYS A 111 14.74 9.85 -3.42
C LYS A 111 14.92 8.42 -3.88
N TYR A 112 13.92 7.90 -4.58
CA TYR A 112 13.89 6.55 -5.11
C TYR A 112 13.20 6.52 -6.48
N ASP A 113 13.37 5.40 -7.18
CA ASP A 113 12.67 5.06 -8.41
C ASP A 113 11.98 3.70 -8.25
N ILE A 114 10.86 3.47 -8.95
CA ILE A 114 10.14 2.19 -8.92
C ILE A 114 9.93 1.67 -10.35
N GLU A 115 10.40 0.46 -10.61
CA GLU A 115 10.25 -0.22 -11.89
C GLU A 115 9.54 -1.58 -11.71
N PRO A 116 8.51 -1.94 -12.51
CA PRO A 116 7.84 -1.11 -13.52
C PRO A 116 7.00 0.03 -12.90
N LEU A 117 6.32 0.84 -13.72
CA LEU A 117 5.52 1.97 -13.27
C LEU A 117 4.52 1.54 -12.17
N PHE A 118 4.61 2.19 -11.00
CA PHE A 118 3.78 1.88 -9.84
C PHE A 118 2.47 2.68 -9.87
N PRO A 119 1.29 2.04 -9.98
CA PRO A 119 0.02 2.73 -10.21
C PRO A 119 -0.76 3.08 -8.92
N TYR A 120 -0.21 2.80 -7.74
CA TYR A 120 -0.81 3.03 -6.42
C TYR A 120 -0.11 4.17 -5.69
#